data_AF-A0A0N0JS77-F1
#
_entry.id   AF-A0A0N0JS77-F1
#
_cell.length_a   1.000
_cell.length_b   1.000
_cell.length_c   1.000
_cell.angle_alpha   90.00
_cell.angle_beta   90.00
_cell.angle_gamma   90.00
#
_symmetry.space_group_name_H-M   'P 1'
#
loop_
_entity.id
_entity.type
_entity.pdbx_description
1 polymer ?
#
loop_
_entity_poly.entity_id
_entity_poly.type
_entity_poly.pdbx_seq_one_letter_code
_entity_poly.pdbx_strand_id
1 'polypeptide(L)'
;MLYPNRLQAALLFDRPITDLEDIMRDFTRIEGMKSGATFNIAEANPGRFYRLFNGAEELMLTFEYLDGPAKAEAFRGALSSPYTGIVTPDIRERLTRAQSHILLEVSHGVLGGVDEDPKIAAMFAQIGRPREGASQVQFERRLATLALMTRIASERAMPLAVHWTQSDQLLKGDACDALAAMAAPGPLHIHPFLYGPPPAPGDAALTGIRTFGARHWLGREILIKPNVLPWAANYETILAFLRVATMPNGYIIPDTDTFGPEDRSLSYRVLHHDAGADIGYCEPEPADMPMYELVPLKHLAHGFVAPEHVPDANAFNDRAFPAAIMPDDQDAKMVLANEWSGKRKLAEGVGGQFEVRAVGDAPPPQAPPPATVIAPTPSLPGAPGLSGRGLRSRVFGRKGL
;
A
#
# COMPACT_ATOMS: atom_id res chain seq x y z
N MET A 1 -7.13 -15.43 -2.90
CA MET A 1 -7.67 -14.66 -4.04
C MET A 1 -6.97 -13.31 -4.05
N LEU A 2 -6.44 -12.88 -5.21
CA LEU A 2 -5.60 -11.68 -5.29
C LEU A 2 -6.42 -10.38 -5.22
N TYR A 3 -7.58 -10.33 -5.87
CA TYR A 3 -8.44 -9.13 -5.89
C TYR A 3 -9.84 -9.52 -5.39
N PRO A 4 -10.31 -9.05 -4.23
CA PRO A 4 -11.66 -9.33 -3.78
C PRO A 4 -12.67 -8.76 -4.78
N ASN A 5 -13.71 -9.55 -5.10
CA ASN A 5 -14.73 -9.11 -6.05
C ASN A 5 -15.65 -8.08 -5.39
N ARG A 6 -16.10 -8.37 -4.16
CA ARG A 6 -16.94 -7.49 -3.35
C ARG A 6 -16.09 -6.61 -2.44
N LEU A 7 -16.23 -5.29 -2.58
CA LEU A 7 -15.67 -4.30 -1.65
C LEU A 7 -16.80 -3.59 -0.94
N GLN A 8 -16.66 -3.36 0.36
CA GLN A 8 -17.69 -2.72 1.17
C GLN A 8 -17.12 -1.66 2.11
N ALA A 9 -17.88 -0.60 2.34
CA ALA A 9 -17.67 0.35 3.42
C ALA A 9 -18.95 0.44 4.25
N ALA A 10 -18.82 0.30 5.58
CA ALA A 10 -19.93 0.52 6.50
C ALA A 10 -19.76 1.89 7.18
N LEU A 11 -20.73 2.79 6.97
CA LEU A 11 -20.76 4.13 7.54
C LEU A 11 -21.75 4.12 8.70
N LEU A 12 -21.27 4.43 9.91
CA LEU A 12 -22.04 4.30 11.15
C LEU A 12 -22.51 5.66 11.66
N PHE A 13 -23.76 5.75 12.11
CA PHE A 13 -24.41 7.00 12.52
C PHE A 13 -25.09 6.87 13.88
N ASP A 14 -25.13 7.92 14.67
CA ASP A 14 -25.91 8.00 15.93
C ASP A 14 -27.36 8.45 15.73
N ARG A 15 -27.80 8.53 14.47
CA ARG A 15 -29.15 8.93 14.08
C ARG A 15 -29.61 8.14 12.85
N PRO A 16 -30.92 8.03 12.61
CA PRO A 16 -31.43 7.55 11.32
C PRO A 16 -30.98 8.43 10.15
N ILE A 17 -30.79 7.83 8.97
CA ILE A 17 -30.46 8.55 7.74
C ILE A 17 -31.60 8.39 6.73
N THR A 18 -32.15 9.50 6.28
CA THR A 18 -33.28 9.54 5.33
C THR A 18 -32.85 9.81 3.89
N ASP A 19 -31.61 10.25 3.69
CA ASP A 19 -31.17 10.87 2.44
C ASP A 19 -30.49 9.87 1.49
N LEU A 20 -30.78 8.57 1.64
CA LEU A 20 -30.14 7.50 0.85
C LEU A 20 -30.35 7.68 -0.65
N GLU A 21 -31.54 8.12 -1.06
CA GLU A 21 -31.83 8.41 -2.46
C GLU A 21 -31.02 9.58 -3.00
N ASP A 22 -30.86 10.64 -2.21
CA ASP A 22 -30.09 11.82 -2.59
C ASP A 22 -28.60 11.49 -2.70
N ILE A 23 -28.07 10.66 -1.78
CA ILE A 23 -26.70 10.14 -1.85
C ILE A 23 -26.49 9.37 -3.16
N MET A 24 -27.42 8.48 -3.51
CA MET A 24 -27.36 7.69 -4.75
C MET A 24 -27.45 8.58 -6.00
N ARG A 25 -28.35 9.55 -6.01
CA ARG A 25 -28.51 10.50 -7.13
C ARG A 25 -27.28 11.40 -7.30
N ASP A 26 -26.70 11.88 -6.21
CA ASP A 26 -25.45 12.63 -6.26
C ASP A 26 -24.30 11.79 -6.78
N PHE A 27 -24.19 10.53 -6.33
CA PHE A 27 -23.20 9.60 -6.86
C PHE A 27 -23.33 9.44 -8.36
N THR A 28 -24.52 9.09 -8.87
CA THR A 28 -24.72 8.88 -10.31
C THR A 28 -24.42 10.14 -11.13
N ARG A 29 -24.81 11.32 -10.62
CA ARG A 29 -24.50 12.61 -11.24
C ARG A 29 -23.01 12.89 -11.28
N ILE A 30 -22.32 12.81 -10.14
CA ILE A 30 -20.90 13.15 -10.02
C ILE A 30 -20.04 12.16 -10.79
N GLU A 31 -20.33 10.86 -10.66
CA GLU A 31 -19.60 9.81 -11.38
C GLU A 31 -19.82 9.93 -12.89
N GLY A 32 -21.07 10.17 -13.34
CA GLY A 32 -21.37 10.40 -14.76
C GLY A 32 -20.63 11.62 -15.33
N MET A 33 -20.50 12.71 -14.56
CA MET A 33 -19.71 13.88 -14.97
C MET A 33 -18.20 13.60 -15.02
N LYS A 34 -17.69 12.73 -14.12
CA LYS A 34 -16.26 12.46 -13.98
C LYS A 34 -15.74 11.46 -15.01
N SER A 35 -16.47 10.37 -15.24
CA SER A 35 -16.01 9.24 -16.06
C SER A 35 -16.86 8.99 -17.30
N GLY A 36 -18.04 9.63 -17.41
CA GLY A 36 -19.04 9.30 -18.43
C GLY A 36 -19.80 8.00 -18.15
N ALA A 37 -19.56 7.36 -17.00
CA ALA A 37 -20.22 6.11 -16.62
C ALA A 37 -21.73 6.33 -16.42
N THR A 38 -22.53 5.44 -17.01
CA THR A 38 -23.99 5.44 -16.84
C THR A 38 -24.40 4.24 -16.00
N PHE A 39 -25.04 4.51 -14.87
CA PHE A 39 -25.57 3.49 -13.97
C PHE A 39 -27.09 3.47 -14.04
N ASN A 40 -27.67 2.30 -14.32
CA ASN A 40 -29.11 2.09 -14.32
C ASN A 40 -29.55 1.52 -12.97
N ILE A 41 -30.73 1.89 -12.49
CA ILE A 41 -31.32 1.27 -11.29
C ILE A 41 -31.79 -0.14 -11.67
N ALA A 42 -31.12 -1.16 -11.13
CA ALA A 42 -31.46 -2.56 -11.34
C ALA A 42 -32.54 -3.05 -10.37
N GLU A 43 -32.48 -2.56 -9.12
CA GLU A 43 -33.43 -2.90 -8.06
C GLU A 43 -33.50 -1.75 -7.06
N ALA A 44 -34.67 -1.47 -6.51
CA ALA A 44 -34.82 -0.45 -5.48
C ALA A 44 -35.94 -0.79 -4.49
N ASN A 45 -35.71 -0.46 -3.23
CA ASN A 45 -36.70 -0.38 -2.18
C ASN A 45 -36.50 0.97 -1.48
N PRO A 46 -37.30 2.00 -1.82
CA PRO A 46 -37.08 3.36 -1.33
C PRO A 46 -36.96 3.45 0.18
N GLY A 47 -35.96 4.20 0.65
CA GLY A 47 -35.62 4.33 2.07
C GLY A 47 -34.87 3.13 2.68
N ARG A 48 -34.72 2.01 1.95
CA ARG A 48 -33.99 0.83 2.42
C ARG A 48 -32.78 0.50 1.56
N PHE A 49 -32.93 0.36 0.25
CA PHE A 49 -31.77 0.12 -0.61
C PHE A 49 -31.99 0.55 -2.07
N TYR A 50 -30.88 0.81 -2.75
CA TYR A 50 -30.80 1.02 -4.20
C TYR A 50 -29.64 0.18 -4.74
N ARG A 51 -29.90 -0.58 -5.80
CA ARG A 51 -28.90 -1.31 -6.56
C ARG A 51 -28.77 -0.73 -7.96
N LEU A 52 -27.54 -0.37 -8.31
CA LEU A 52 -27.22 0.22 -9.59
C LEU A 52 -26.32 -0.71 -10.39
N PHE A 53 -26.55 -0.78 -11.69
CA PHE A 53 -25.74 -1.58 -12.60
C PHE A 53 -25.24 -0.74 -13.78
N ASN A 54 -23.94 -0.82 -14.04
CA ASN A 54 -23.31 -0.31 -15.25
C ASN A 54 -22.93 -1.50 -16.13
N GLY A 55 -23.63 -1.65 -17.26
CA GLY A 55 -23.42 -2.76 -18.18
C GLY A 55 -22.15 -2.68 -19.03
N ALA A 56 -21.52 -1.50 -19.15
CA ALA A 56 -20.27 -1.34 -19.90
C ALA A 56 -19.06 -1.76 -19.05
N GLU A 57 -19.09 -1.48 -17.75
CA GLU A 57 -18.03 -1.84 -16.80
C GLU A 57 -18.34 -3.13 -16.03
N GLU A 58 -19.54 -3.69 -16.19
CA GLU A 58 -20.07 -4.80 -15.39
C GLU A 58 -19.99 -4.54 -13.87
N LEU A 59 -20.23 -3.29 -13.45
CA LEU A 59 -20.20 -2.89 -12.05
C LEU A 59 -21.59 -2.91 -11.43
N MET A 60 -21.70 -3.58 -10.28
CA MET A 60 -22.87 -3.55 -9.41
C MET A 60 -22.56 -2.73 -8.16
N LEU A 61 -23.39 -1.73 -7.89
CA LEU A 61 -23.29 -0.87 -6.72
C LEU A 61 -24.50 -1.07 -5.83
N THR A 62 -24.29 -1.20 -4.52
CA THR A 62 -25.39 -1.24 -3.55
C THR A 62 -25.25 -0.11 -2.54
N PHE A 63 -26.35 0.61 -2.33
CA PHE A 63 -26.55 1.53 -1.23
C PHE A 63 -27.63 0.92 -0.35
N GLU A 64 -27.31 0.50 0.86
CA GLU A 64 -28.27 -0.13 1.78
C GLU A 64 -28.27 0.58 3.12
N TYR A 65 -29.44 1.01 3.57
CA TYR A 65 -29.67 1.55 4.91
C TYR A 65 -30.18 0.45 5.84
N LEU A 66 -29.60 0.40 7.03
CA LEU A 66 -30.02 -0.49 8.11
C LEU A 66 -30.37 0.33 9.34
N ASP A 67 -31.65 0.22 9.74
CA ASP A 67 -32.22 0.89 10.92
C ASP A 67 -31.90 0.11 12.20
N GLY A 68 -30.62 0.07 12.54
CA GLY A 68 -30.12 -0.60 13.73
C GLY A 68 -28.60 -0.55 13.85
N PRO A 69 -28.07 -0.83 15.05
CA PRO A 69 -26.63 -0.90 15.25
C PRO A 69 -26.03 -2.03 14.43
N ALA A 70 -24.82 -1.80 13.90
CA ALA A 70 -24.05 -2.84 13.25
C ALA A 70 -23.63 -3.91 14.27
N LYS A 71 -23.49 -5.15 13.80
CA LYS A 71 -23.07 -6.29 14.64
C LYS A 71 -21.65 -6.09 15.13
N ALA A 72 -21.43 -6.12 16.46
CA ALA A 72 -20.13 -5.86 17.06
C ALA A 72 -19.05 -6.85 16.58
N GLU A 73 -19.44 -8.08 16.24
CA GLU A 73 -18.55 -9.13 15.74
C GLU A 73 -17.88 -8.75 14.42
N ALA A 74 -18.54 -7.94 13.59
CA ALA A 74 -17.99 -7.48 12.31
C ALA A 74 -16.73 -6.61 12.49
N PHE A 75 -16.55 -6.01 13.66
CA PHE A 75 -15.46 -5.09 13.97
C PHE A 75 -14.30 -5.74 14.73
N ARG A 76 -14.37 -7.03 15.04
CA ARG A 76 -13.40 -7.71 15.93
C ARG A 76 -11.96 -7.60 15.41
N GLY A 77 -11.74 -7.82 14.12
CA GLY A 77 -10.41 -7.75 13.49
C GLY A 77 -9.84 -6.34 13.60
N ALA A 78 -10.54 -5.35 13.04
CA ALA A 78 -10.18 -3.94 13.12
C ALA A 78 -9.94 -3.45 14.57
N LEU A 79 -10.75 -3.88 15.55
CA LEU A 79 -10.60 -3.50 16.96
C LEU A 79 -9.45 -4.19 17.69
N SER A 80 -8.91 -5.29 17.15
CA SER A 80 -7.74 -5.98 17.70
C SER A 80 -6.42 -5.29 17.32
N SER A 81 -6.45 -4.45 16.29
CA SER A 81 -5.29 -3.71 15.81
C SER A 81 -4.92 -2.55 16.75
N PRO A 82 -3.68 -2.48 17.27
CA PRO A 82 -3.22 -1.32 18.04
C PRO A 82 -3.25 -0.01 17.25
N TYR A 83 -3.05 -0.08 15.92
CA TYR A 83 -3.12 1.09 15.03
C TYR A 83 -4.49 1.79 15.10
N THR A 84 -5.57 1.02 15.22
CA THR A 84 -6.93 1.56 15.34
C THR A 84 -7.07 2.42 16.60
N GLY A 85 -6.50 1.98 17.73
CA GLY A 85 -6.50 2.74 18.98
C GLY A 85 -5.62 4.00 18.94
N ILE A 86 -4.61 4.04 18.07
CA ILE A 86 -3.76 5.22 17.86
C ILE A 86 -4.48 6.25 16.99
N VAL A 87 -5.04 5.82 15.86
CA VAL A 87 -5.67 6.74 14.89
C VAL A 87 -7.07 7.17 15.33
N THR A 88 -7.81 6.29 15.99
CA THR A 88 -9.16 6.56 16.51
C THR A 88 -9.30 6.09 17.96
N PRO A 89 -8.73 6.81 18.94
CA PRO A 89 -8.72 6.38 20.35
C PRO A 89 -10.11 6.15 20.96
N ASP A 90 -11.11 6.89 20.50
CA ASP A 90 -12.52 6.84 20.93
C ASP A 90 -13.39 5.91 20.06
N ILE A 91 -12.79 5.03 19.23
CA ILE A 91 -13.56 4.20 18.27
C ILE A 91 -14.62 3.33 18.96
N ARG A 92 -14.31 2.77 20.13
CA ARG A 92 -15.24 1.88 20.86
C ARG A 92 -16.48 2.64 21.31
N GLU A 93 -16.31 3.86 21.82
CA GLU A 93 -17.42 4.72 22.21
C GLU A 93 -18.30 5.06 20.99
N ARG A 94 -17.67 5.40 19.86
CA ARG A 94 -18.38 5.69 18.60
C ARG A 94 -19.22 4.50 18.14
N LEU A 95 -18.68 3.29 18.20
CA LEU A 95 -19.42 2.07 17.86
C LEU A 95 -20.61 1.85 18.79
N THR A 96 -20.45 2.08 20.10
CA THR A 96 -21.58 1.93 21.06
C THR A 96 -22.68 2.97 20.88
N ARG A 97 -22.35 4.16 20.36
CA ARG A 97 -23.30 5.23 20.07
C ARG A 97 -24.02 5.07 18.74
N ALA A 98 -23.49 4.24 17.83
CA ALA A 98 -24.09 4.04 16.52
C ALA A 98 -25.46 3.36 16.66
N GLN A 99 -26.49 3.99 16.07
CA GLN A 99 -27.87 3.52 16.08
C GLN A 99 -28.34 3.04 14.72
N SER A 100 -27.68 3.49 13.65
CA SER A 100 -27.98 3.08 12.26
C SER A 100 -26.69 3.00 11.45
N HIS A 101 -26.76 2.42 10.25
CA HIS A 101 -25.65 2.41 9.32
C HIS A 101 -26.07 2.36 7.86
N ILE A 102 -25.19 2.83 6.98
CA ILE A 102 -25.26 2.62 5.54
C ILE A 102 -24.15 1.66 5.12
N LEU A 103 -24.51 0.60 4.40
CA LEU A 103 -23.59 -0.25 3.68
C LEU A 103 -23.49 0.21 2.24
N LEU A 104 -22.27 0.59 1.86
CA LEU A 104 -21.90 0.92 0.50
C LEU A 104 -21.08 -0.22 -0.06
N GLU A 105 -21.46 -0.71 -1.23
CA GLU A 105 -20.80 -1.86 -1.83
C GLU A 105 -20.56 -1.67 -3.31
N VAL A 106 -19.42 -2.17 -3.75
CA VAL A 106 -19.04 -2.24 -5.16
C VAL A 106 -18.57 -3.66 -5.46
N SER A 107 -19.19 -4.30 -6.45
CA SER A 107 -18.75 -5.60 -6.97
C SER A 107 -18.71 -5.59 -8.51
N HIS A 108 -17.94 -6.50 -9.10
CA HIS A 108 -18.15 -6.83 -10.51
C HIS A 108 -19.16 -7.96 -10.64
N GLY A 109 -19.94 -7.86 -11.71
CA GLY A 109 -20.87 -8.87 -12.17
C GLY A 109 -22.33 -8.64 -11.80
N VAL A 110 -23.18 -9.27 -12.60
CA VAL A 110 -24.65 -9.20 -12.45
C VAL A 110 -25.11 -9.99 -11.22
N LEU A 111 -24.33 -10.98 -10.80
CA LEU A 111 -24.67 -11.87 -9.69
C LEU A 111 -24.00 -11.49 -8.37
N GLY A 112 -23.45 -10.27 -8.21
CA GLY A 112 -23.11 -9.70 -6.90
C GLY A 112 -22.38 -10.66 -5.93
N GLY A 113 -21.29 -11.29 -6.38
CA GLY A 113 -20.50 -12.19 -5.53
C GLY A 113 -20.93 -13.66 -5.50
N VAL A 114 -21.92 -14.09 -6.29
CA VAL A 114 -22.23 -15.52 -6.48
C VAL A 114 -21.02 -16.32 -7.01
N ASP A 115 -20.13 -15.66 -7.73
CA ASP A 115 -18.83 -16.21 -8.18
C ASP A 115 -17.85 -16.50 -7.02
N GLU A 116 -18.16 -16.04 -5.80
CA GLU A 116 -17.42 -16.41 -4.59
C GLU A 116 -17.83 -17.79 -4.04
N ASP A 117 -18.97 -18.35 -4.48
CA ASP A 117 -19.28 -19.76 -4.24
C ASP A 117 -18.24 -20.63 -4.99
N PRO A 118 -17.45 -21.46 -4.28
CA PRO A 118 -16.43 -22.30 -4.91
C PRO A 118 -16.95 -23.19 -6.04
N LYS A 119 -18.22 -23.63 -5.96
CA LYS A 119 -18.83 -24.48 -6.98
C LYS A 119 -19.11 -23.72 -8.27
N ILE A 120 -19.61 -22.50 -8.15
CA ILE A 120 -19.95 -21.65 -9.30
C ILE A 120 -18.67 -21.11 -9.94
N ALA A 121 -17.69 -20.72 -9.11
CA ALA A 121 -16.35 -20.36 -9.58
C ALA A 121 -15.70 -21.51 -10.39
N ALA A 122 -15.79 -22.75 -9.90
CA ALA A 122 -15.28 -23.93 -10.61
C ALA A 122 -16.01 -24.19 -11.92
N MET A 123 -17.33 -24.03 -11.95
CA MET A 123 -18.14 -24.15 -13.17
C MET A 123 -17.73 -23.11 -14.23
N PHE A 124 -17.55 -21.84 -13.83
CA PHE A 124 -17.10 -20.79 -14.74
C PHE A 124 -15.69 -21.00 -15.26
N ALA A 125 -14.78 -21.52 -14.41
CA ALA A 125 -13.44 -21.90 -14.83
C ALA A 125 -13.46 -23.02 -15.89
N GLN A 126 -14.34 -24.03 -15.74
CA GLN A 126 -14.46 -25.14 -16.68
C GLN A 126 -14.94 -24.73 -18.08
N ILE A 127 -15.77 -23.68 -18.18
CA ILE A 127 -16.22 -23.13 -19.46
C ILE A 127 -15.28 -22.03 -20.01
N GLY A 128 -14.12 -21.83 -19.38
CA GLY A 128 -13.12 -20.85 -19.81
C GLY A 128 -13.55 -19.39 -19.64
N ARG A 129 -14.60 -19.11 -18.84
CA ARG A 129 -15.02 -17.73 -18.57
C ARG A 129 -14.07 -17.12 -17.53
N PRO A 130 -13.30 -16.07 -17.87
CA PRO A 130 -12.47 -15.40 -16.88
C PRO A 130 -13.38 -14.79 -15.80
N ARG A 131 -12.94 -14.88 -14.55
CA ARG A 131 -13.69 -14.33 -13.43
C ARG A 131 -13.77 -12.81 -13.55
N GLU A 132 -14.95 -12.27 -13.34
CA GLU A 132 -15.17 -10.82 -13.40
C GLU A 132 -14.40 -10.13 -12.27
N GLY A 133 -13.88 -8.93 -12.55
CA GLY A 133 -13.11 -8.16 -11.57
C GLY A 133 -11.71 -8.70 -11.24
N ALA A 134 -11.18 -9.64 -12.03
CA ALA A 134 -9.91 -10.34 -11.76
C ALA A 134 -8.63 -9.58 -12.16
N SER A 135 -8.73 -8.37 -12.73
CA SER A 135 -7.56 -7.53 -13.04
C SER A 135 -7.32 -6.44 -11.99
N GLN A 136 -6.07 -5.99 -11.88
CA GLN A 136 -5.69 -4.87 -11.00
C GLN A 136 -6.47 -3.59 -11.35
N VAL A 137 -6.61 -3.28 -12.65
CA VAL A 137 -7.36 -2.10 -13.12
C VAL A 137 -8.81 -2.14 -12.65
N GLN A 138 -9.48 -3.30 -12.74
CA GLN A 138 -10.84 -3.46 -12.25
C GLN A 138 -10.92 -3.33 -10.72
N PHE A 139 -9.92 -3.85 -9.99
CA PHE A 139 -9.84 -3.71 -8.53
C PHE A 139 -9.68 -2.25 -8.10
N GLU A 140 -8.75 -1.52 -8.72
CA GLU A 140 -8.54 -0.09 -8.47
C GLU A 140 -9.78 0.72 -8.85
N ARG A 141 -10.49 0.35 -9.92
CA ARG A 141 -11.77 0.94 -10.28
C ARG A 141 -12.81 0.74 -9.18
N ARG A 142 -12.94 -0.47 -8.62
CA ARG A 142 -13.86 -0.72 -7.49
C ARG A 142 -13.51 0.12 -6.27
N LEU A 143 -12.23 0.22 -5.93
CA LEU A 143 -11.76 1.06 -4.82
C LEU A 143 -12.10 2.53 -5.04
N ALA A 144 -11.83 3.08 -6.23
CA ALA A 144 -12.12 4.46 -6.56
C ALA A 144 -13.63 4.77 -6.52
N THR A 145 -14.46 3.85 -6.99
CA THR A 145 -15.93 3.98 -6.95
C THR A 145 -16.44 3.94 -5.51
N LEU A 146 -15.98 2.99 -4.68
CA LEU A 146 -16.37 2.88 -3.28
C LEU A 146 -15.94 4.11 -2.47
N ALA A 147 -14.74 4.64 -2.74
CA ALA A 147 -14.24 5.86 -2.12
C ALA A 147 -15.12 7.07 -2.46
N LEU A 148 -15.55 7.20 -3.72
CA LEU A 148 -16.47 8.26 -4.14
C LEU A 148 -17.83 8.13 -3.46
N MET A 149 -18.41 6.93 -3.43
CA MET A 149 -19.68 6.68 -2.72
C MET A 149 -19.58 7.06 -1.25
N THR A 150 -18.49 6.66 -0.59
CA THR A 150 -18.23 6.95 0.84
C THR A 150 -18.10 8.45 1.10
N ARG A 151 -17.39 9.16 0.23
CA ARG A 151 -17.25 10.61 0.31
C ARG A 151 -18.58 11.33 0.18
N ILE A 152 -19.38 11.00 -0.84
CA ILE A 152 -20.70 11.63 -1.06
C ILE A 152 -21.63 11.38 0.12
N ALA A 153 -21.65 10.15 0.64
CA ALA A 153 -22.42 9.84 1.84
C ALA A 153 -21.94 10.65 3.06
N SER A 154 -20.62 10.80 3.23
CA SER A 154 -20.02 11.57 4.33
C SER A 154 -20.26 13.08 4.24
N GLU A 155 -20.32 13.64 3.03
CA GLU A 155 -20.65 15.04 2.78
C GLU A 155 -22.12 15.35 3.14
N ARG A 156 -23.03 14.38 2.92
CA ARG A 156 -24.45 14.50 3.27
C ARG A 156 -24.69 14.31 4.76
N ALA A 157 -24.08 13.28 5.34
CA ALA A 157 -24.09 13.03 6.77
C ALA A 157 -22.73 12.47 7.19
N MET A 158 -22.01 13.20 8.03
CA MET A 158 -20.70 12.75 8.52
C MET A 158 -20.87 11.52 9.43
N PRO A 159 -20.29 10.36 9.10
CA PRO A 159 -20.39 9.18 9.96
C PRO A 159 -19.53 9.33 11.22
N LEU A 160 -19.98 8.72 12.31
CA LEU A 160 -19.20 8.60 13.53
C LEU A 160 -17.94 7.78 13.30
N ALA A 161 -18.09 6.70 12.55
CA ALA A 161 -17.02 5.78 12.18
C ALA A 161 -17.31 5.14 10.82
N VAL A 162 -16.24 4.79 10.11
CA VAL A 162 -16.27 4.06 8.85
C VAL A 162 -15.45 2.79 9.01
N HIS A 163 -16.05 1.65 8.68
CA HIS A 163 -15.34 0.38 8.52
C HIS A 163 -15.04 0.18 7.05
N TRP A 164 -13.78 0.33 6.67
CA TRP A 164 -13.29 0.04 5.33
C TRP A 164 -12.88 -1.43 5.25
N THR A 165 -13.78 -2.28 4.75
CA THR A 165 -13.66 -3.75 4.91
C THR A 165 -12.47 -4.36 4.16
N GLN A 166 -12.06 -3.78 3.03
CA GLN A 166 -10.99 -4.34 2.20
C GLN A 166 -9.65 -4.42 2.95
N SER A 167 -9.35 -3.42 3.78
CA SER A 167 -8.14 -3.36 4.60
C SER A 167 -8.43 -3.57 6.09
N ASP A 168 -9.67 -3.92 6.44
CA ASP A 168 -10.17 -4.08 7.82
C ASP A 168 -9.84 -2.89 8.74
N GLN A 169 -10.03 -1.67 8.24
CA GLN A 169 -9.74 -0.44 8.99
C GLN A 169 -11.00 0.20 9.57
N LEU A 170 -10.91 0.63 10.82
CA LEU A 170 -11.91 1.47 11.48
C LEU A 170 -11.39 2.87 11.69
N LEU A 171 -12.04 3.84 11.06
CA LEU A 171 -11.62 5.23 11.01
C LEU A 171 -12.77 6.15 11.45
N LYS A 172 -12.45 7.36 11.91
CA LYS A 172 -13.44 8.46 11.95
C LYS A 172 -13.85 8.84 10.53
N GLY A 173 -15.05 9.41 10.36
CA GLY A 173 -15.54 9.84 9.04
C GLY A 173 -14.60 10.81 8.31
N ASP A 174 -14.12 11.83 9.01
CA ASP A 174 -13.18 12.82 8.49
C ASP A 174 -11.79 12.22 8.17
N ALA A 175 -11.30 11.33 9.02
CA ALA A 175 -10.06 10.59 8.76
C ALA A 175 -10.20 9.69 7.53
N CYS A 176 -11.33 9.00 7.37
CA CYS A 176 -11.61 8.19 6.19
C CYS A 176 -11.63 9.05 4.92
N ASP A 177 -12.29 10.21 4.94
CA ASP A 177 -12.33 11.12 3.78
C ASP A 177 -10.92 11.63 3.41
N ALA A 178 -10.13 12.03 4.39
CA ALA A 178 -8.75 12.47 4.18
C ALA A 178 -7.87 11.37 3.56
N LEU A 179 -8.01 10.12 4.03
CA LEU A 179 -7.25 8.99 3.49
C LEU A 179 -7.76 8.54 2.11
N ALA A 180 -9.06 8.64 1.85
CA ALA A 180 -9.68 8.33 0.56
C ALA A 180 -9.25 9.29 -0.55
N ALA A 181 -8.84 10.51 -0.21
CA ALA A 181 -8.29 11.48 -1.15
C ALA A 181 -6.85 11.16 -1.60
N MET A 182 -6.15 10.25 -0.90
CA MET A 182 -4.80 9.83 -1.27
C MET A 182 -4.84 8.78 -2.39
N ALA A 183 -3.82 8.78 -3.26
CA ALA A 183 -3.72 7.80 -4.34
C ALA A 183 -3.57 6.36 -3.81
N ALA A 184 -4.16 5.40 -4.52
CA ALA A 184 -3.97 3.98 -4.26
C ALA A 184 -2.66 3.46 -4.90
N PRO A 185 -1.97 2.47 -4.29
CA PRO A 185 -2.14 2.02 -2.91
C PRO A 185 -1.72 3.12 -1.93
N GLY A 186 -2.47 3.25 -0.84
CA GLY A 186 -2.29 4.31 0.16
C GLY A 186 -2.82 3.89 1.53
N PRO A 187 -2.82 4.79 2.52
CA PRO A 187 -3.13 4.39 3.89
C PRO A 187 -4.54 3.82 4.11
N LEU A 188 -5.53 4.23 3.32
CA LEU A 188 -6.87 3.61 3.36
C LEU A 188 -6.86 2.13 2.94
N HIS A 189 -5.89 1.75 2.11
CA HIS A 189 -5.83 0.46 1.42
C HIS A 189 -4.90 -0.55 2.11
N ILE A 190 -3.95 -0.05 2.91
CA ILE A 190 -2.87 -0.81 3.52
C ILE A 190 -2.93 -0.59 5.02
N HIS A 191 -3.47 -1.56 5.76
CA HIS A 191 -3.55 -1.48 7.21
C HIS A 191 -2.23 -1.93 7.85
N PRO A 192 -1.55 -1.08 8.63
CA PRO A 192 -0.37 -1.49 9.41
C PRO A 192 -0.79 -2.14 10.73
N PHE A 193 -0.83 -3.46 10.80
CA PHE A 193 -1.03 -4.16 12.06
C PHE A 193 0.26 -4.13 12.88
N LEU A 194 0.24 -3.38 13.97
CA LEU A 194 1.39 -3.21 14.85
C LEU A 194 1.49 -4.40 15.81
N TYR A 195 2.69 -4.92 15.97
CA TYR A 195 2.97 -6.01 16.92
C TYR A 195 4.37 -5.84 17.50
N GLY A 196 4.65 -6.50 18.62
CA GLY A 196 5.96 -6.42 19.27
C GLY A 196 5.94 -7.07 20.65
N PRO A 197 7.12 -7.41 21.19
CA PRO A 197 7.21 -7.92 22.54
C PRO A 197 6.79 -6.84 23.55
N PRO A 198 6.26 -7.22 24.73
CA PRO A 198 6.11 -6.29 25.83
C PRO A 198 7.48 -5.69 26.18
N PRO A 199 7.61 -4.36 26.34
CA PRO A 199 8.87 -3.76 26.74
C PRO A 199 9.24 -4.24 28.14
N ALA A 200 10.50 -4.61 28.34
CA ALA A 200 11.03 -4.84 29.68
C ALA A 200 11.09 -3.51 30.46
N PRO A 201 11.12 -3.53 31.81
CA PRO A 201 11.22 -2.31 32.60
C PRO A 201 12.46 -1.48 32.23
N GLY A 202 12.26 -0.27 31.71
CA GLY A 202 13.33 0.65 31.31
C GLY A 202 13.73 0.58 29.83
N ASP A 203 13.23 -0.41 29.08
CA ASP A 203 13.52 -0.55 27.65
C ASP A 203 12.51 0.21 26.79
N ALA A 204 12.97 0.66 25.62
CA ALA A 204 12.09 1.21 24.59
C ALA A 204 11.22 0.09 23.99
N ALA A 205 9.94 0.38 23.73
CA ALA A 205 9.06 -0.55 23.06
C ALA A 205 9.52 -0.80 21.61
N LEU A 206 9.77 -2.06 21.28
CA LEU A 206 10.04 -2.48 19.91
C LEU A 206 8.72 -2.70 19.19
N THR A 207 8.56 -2.10 18.02
CA THR A 207 7.33 -2.23 17.22
C THR A 207 7.65 -2.70 15.82
N GLY A 208 7.02 -3.81 15.43
CA GLY A 208 6.98 -4.35 14.09
C GLY A 208 5.66 -4.01 13.40
N ILE A 209 5.61 -4.25 12.09
CA ILE A 209 4.43 -4.03 11.26
C ILE A 209 4.20 -5.25 10.40
N ARG A 210 2.98 -5.77 10.39
CA ARG A 210 2.49 -6.69 9.38
C ARG A 210 1.37 -5.98 8.63
N THR A 211 1.45 -5.90 7.30
CA THR A 211 0.38 -5.26 6.54
C THR A 211 -0.81 -6.19 6.35
N PHE A 212 -1.98 -5.58 6.20
CA PHE A 212 -3.14 -6.20 5.56
C PHE A 212 -3.54 -5.35 4.35
N GLY A 213 -3.64 -6.02 3.20
CA GLY A 213 -4.06 -5.42 1.95
C GLY A 213 -2.94 -5.31 0.92
N ALA A 214 -1.66 -5.26 1.31
CA ALA A 214 -0.54 -5.12 0.36
C ALA A 214 -0.50 -6.27 -0.65
N ARG A 215 -0.97 -7.46 -0.24
CA ARG A 215 -1.13 -8.60 -1.14
C ARG A 215 -1.98 -8.31 -2.37
N HIS A 216 -2.94 -7.41 -2.28
CA HIS A 216 -3.79 -7.06 -3.42
C HIS A 216 -3.06 -6.28 -4.51
N TRP A 217 -1.84 -5.80 -4.25
CA TRP A 217 -0.99 -5.16 -5.26
C TRP A 217 0.21 -6.03 -5.63
N LEU A 218 0.81 -6.71 -4.66
CA LEU A 218 2.09 -7.39 -4.86
C LEU A 218 2.00 -8.93 -4.84
N GLY A 219 0.82 -9.49 -4.53
CA GLY A 219 0.67 -10.92 -4.28
C GLY A 219 1.23 -11.41 -2.94
N ARG A 220 1.87 -10.52 -2.16
CA ARG A 220 2.44 -10.80 -0.83
C ARG A 220 2.10 -9.69 0.15
N GLU A 221 1.94 -10.02 1.44
CA GLU A 221 1.93 -9.00 2.48
C GLU A 221 3.34 -8.51 2.78
N ILE A 222 3.47 -7.39 3.49
CA ILE A 222 4.74 -6.78 3.86
C ILE A 222 4.93 -6.86 5.37
N LEU A 223 6.14 -7.24 5.77
CA LEU A 223 6.56 -7.42 7.16
C LEU A 223 7.74 -6.51 7.47
N ILE A 224 7.72 -5.89 8.64
CA ILE A 224 8.89 -5.33 9.30
C ILE A 224 8.91 -5.93 10.71
N LYS A 225 9.99 -6.65 11.06
CA LYS A 225 10.16 -7.23 12.39
C LYS A 225 10.29 -6.14 13.47
N PRO A 226 9.90 -6.42 14.73
CA PRO A 226 10.04 -5.45 15.81
C PRO A 226 11.45 -4.89 15.92
N ASN A 227 11.54 -3.56 15.87
CA ASN A 227 12.80 -2.84 15.92
C ASN A 227 12.63 -1.49 16.63
N VAL A 228 13.74 -0.77 16.78
CA VAL A 228 13.84 0.49 17.53
C VAL A 228 13.29 1.71 16.78
N LEU A 229 13.01 1.59 15.47
CA LEU A 229 12.49 2.71 14.68
C LEU A 229 11.02 2.97 15.02
N PRO A 230 10.58 4.25 15.01
CA PRO A 230 9.17 4.57 15.13
C PRO A 230 8.34 3.87 14.05
N TRP A 231 7.22 3.26 14.46
CA TRP A 231 6.34 2.54 13.53
C TRP A 231 5.89 3.40 12.35
N ALA A 232 5.67 4.70 12.55
CA ALA A 232 5.26 5.61 11.49
C ALA A 232 6.31 5.70 10.36
N ALA A 233 7.60 5.76 10.69
CA ALA A 233 8.69 5.78 9.71
C ALA A 233 8.80 4.45 8.95
N ASN A 234 8.63 3.34 9.65
CA ASN A 234 8.55 2.00 9.04
C ASN A 234 7.35 1.90 8.07
N TYR A 235 6.18 2.44 8.46
CA TYR A 235 4.98 2.43 7.63
C TYR A 235 5.11 3.32 6.39
N GLU A 236 5.69 4.51 6.51
CA GLU A 236 6.00 5.38 5.36
C GLU A 236 6.94 4.67 4.36
N THR A 237 7.90 3.90 4.88
CA THR A 237 8.82 3.09 4.07
C THR A 237 8.09 1.96 3.35
N ILE A 238 7.15 1.27 4.01
CA ILE A 238 6.28 0.26 3.38
C ILE A 238 5.48 0.88 2.23
N LEU A 239 4.88 2.05 2.44
CA LEU A 239 4.13 2.75 1.39
C LEU A 239 5.06 3.20 0.25
N ALA A 240 6.30 3.59 0.54
CA ALA A 240 7.30 3.90 -0.46
C ALA A 240 7.69 2.67 -1.30
N PHE A 241 7.89 1.52 -0.67
CA PHE A 241 8.12 0.24 -1.36
C PHE A 241 6.97 -0.10 -2.30
N LEU A 242 5.72 -0.03 -1.81
CA LEU A 242 4.52 -0.26 -2.62
C LEU A 242 4.46 0.68 -3.83
N ARG A 243 4.72 1.98 -3.63
CA ARG A 243 4.72 2.96 -4.73
C ARG A 243 5.72 2.62 -5.82
N VAL A 244 6.93 2.18 -5.48
CA VAL A 244 7.91 1.77 -6.50
C VAL A 244 7.42 0.53 -7.25
N ALA A 245 6.87 -0.44 -6.54
CA ALA A 245 6.38 -1.66 -7.14
C ALA A 245 5.18 -1.43 -8.08
N THR A 246 4.31 -0.45 -7.80
CA THR A 246 3.06 -0.24 -8.53
C THR A 246 3.07 0.93 -9.51
N MET A 247 4.14 1.74 -9.57
CA MET A 247 4.21 2.84 -10.54
C MET A 247 4.41 2.33 -11.98
N PRO A 248 4.23 3.18 -13.01
CA PRO A 248 4.55 2.79 -14.39
C PRO A 248 6.01 2.32 -14.51
N ASN A 249 6.23 1.18 -15.15
CA ASN A 249 7.52 0.46 -15.21
C ASN A 249 8.06 0.01 -13.83
N GLY A 250 7.19 0.00 -12.81
CA GLY A 250 7.46 -0.49 -11.47
C GLY A 250 7.91 -1.95 -11.47
N TYR A 251 8.67 -2.31 -10.45
CA TYR A 251 9.14 -3.67 -10.27
C TYR A 251 9.24 -4.00 -8.79
N ILE A 252 9.14 -5.29 -8.49
CA ILE A 252 9.45 -5.80 -7.16
C ILE A 252 10.96 -5.83 -7.01
N ILE A 253 11.44 -5.17 -5.97
CA ILE A 253 12.85 -5.16 -5.58
C ILE A 253 13.31 -6.62 -5.39
N PRO A 254 14.38 -7.06 -6.07
CA PRO A 254 14.82 -8.45 -6.00
C PRO A 254 15.13 -8.89 -4.57
N ASP A 255 15.12 -10.20 -4.35
CA ASP A 255 15.46 -10.75 -3.04
C ASP A 255 16.90 -10.37 -2.65
N THR A 256 17.10 -10.08 -1.36
CA THR A 256 18.33 -9.59 -0.72
C THR A 256 18.83 -8.21 -1.17
N ASP A 257 18.23 -7.63 -2.21
CA ASP A 257 18.51 -6.27 -2.65
C ASP A 257 18.03 -5.25 -1.60
N THR A 258 18.55 -4.03 -1.68
CA THR A 258 18.21 -2.92 -0.79
C THR A 258 17.41 -1.84 -1.51
N PHE A 259 16.82 -0.91 -0.77
CA PHE A 259 16.16 0.23 -1.36
C PHE A 259 16.12 1.43 -0.43
N GLY A 260 16.00 2.61 -1.02
CA GLY A 260 16.04 3.86 -0.30
C GLY A 260 16.09 5.07 -1.23
N PRO A 261 15.83 6.27 -0.71
CA PRO A 261 15.93 7.51 -1.48
C PRO A 261 17.37 7.78 -1.94
N GLU A 262 17.51 8.57 -3.01
CA GLU A 262 18.82 8.95 -3.57
C GLU A 262 19.67 9.82 -2.65
N ASP A 263 19.04 10.56 -1.72
CA ASP A 263 19.76 11.30 -0.69
C ASP A 263 20.40 10.39 0.36
N ARG A 264 20.21 9.07 0.22
CA ARG A 264 20.72 8.03 1.11
C ARG A 264 20.27 8.23 2.55
N SER A 265 19.14 8.90 2.79
CA SER A 265 18.63 9.15 4.14
C SER A 265 18.16 7.89 4.87
N LEU A 266 17.73 6.86 4.12
CA LEU A 266 17.39 5.55 4.65
C LEU A 266 17.76 4.42 3.68
N SER A 267 17.89 3.20 4.20
CA SER A 267 18.16 1.99 3.42
C SER A 267 17.51 0.79 4.10
N TYR A 268 16.78 -0.02 3.33
CA TYR A 268 16.13 -1.24 3.79
C TYR A 268 16.48 -2.39 2.85
N ARG A 269 16.76 -3.58 3.39
CA ARG A 269 16.90 -4.82 2.63
C ARG A 269 15.54 -5.46 2.42
N VAL A 270 15.32 -6.04 1.24
CA VAL A 270 14.10 -6.77 0.90
C VAL A 270 14.39 -8.26 0.94
N LEU A 271 13.62 -9.02 1.70
CA LEU A 271 13.68 -10.47 1.72
C LEU A 271 12.35 -11.05 1.24
N HIS A 272 12.40 -12.10 0.43
CA HIS A 272 11.23 -12.77 -0.14
C HIS A 272 10.98 -14.07 0.63
N HIS A 273 9.88 -14.10 1.37
CA HIS A 273 9.48 -15.24 2.19
C HIS A 273 8.28 -15.95 1.58
N ASP A 274 8.39 -17.25 1.32
CA ASP A 274 7.25 -18.05 0.89
C ASP A 274 6.40 -18.51 2.08
N ALA A 275 5.20 -19.03 1.80
CA ALA A 275 4.36 -19.59 2.85
C ALA A 275 5.10 -20.74 3.57
N GLY A 276 5.04 -20.74 4.89
CA GLY A 276 5.76 -21.68 5.76
C GLY A 276 7.19 -21.25 6.12
N ALA A 277 7.73 -20.19 5.54
CA ALA A 277 9.02 -19.62 5.97
C ALA A 277 8.92 -19.12 7.42
N ASP A 278 9.99 -19.28 8.20
CA ASP A 278 10.02 -18.76 9.57
C ASP A 278 10.17 -17.24 9.57
N ILE A 279 9.09 -16.55 9.92
CA ILE A 279 9.02 -15.09 10.06
C ILE A 279 9.09 -14.66 11.51
N GLY A 280 9.30 -15.61 12.43
CA GLY A 280 9.44 -15.38 13.85
C GLY A 280 10.50 -14.34 14.19
N TYR A 281 10.21 -13.54 15.21
CA TYR A 281 11.18 -12.60 15.80
C TYR A 281 11.80 -13.16 17.09
N CYS A 282 10.96 -13.62 18.04
CA CYS A 282 11.40 -14.22 19.31
C CYS A 282 11.27 -15.75 19.33
N GLU A 283 10.23 -16.27 18.70
CA GLU A 283 9.93 -17.70 18.61
C GLU A 283 9.61 -18.03 17.15
N PRO A 284 9.85 -19.28 16.70
CA PRO A 284 9.51 -19.69 15.34
C PRO A 284 8.03 -19.45 15.04
N GLU A 285 7.76 -18.70 13.98
CA GLU A 285 6.41 -18.38 13.53
C GLU A 285 6.36 -18.63 12.02
N PRO A 286 5.80 -19.75 11.55
CA PRO A 286 5.72 -20.02 10.12
C PRO A 286 4.73 -19.05 9.47
N ALA A 287 5.15 -18.44 8.36
CA ALA A 287 4.31 -17.52 7.60
C ALA A 287 3.07 -18.26 7.06
N ASP A 288 1.89 -17.75 7.38
CA ASP A 288 0.61 -18.24 6.88
C ASP A 288 0.38 -17.92 5.39
N MET A 289 1.16 -17.00 4.84
CA MET A 289 1.14 -16.62 3.42
C MET A 289 2.50 -16.07 2.98
N PRO A 290 2.76 -15.95 1.66
CA PRO A 290 3.98 -15.31 1.18
C PRO A 290 4.08 -13.84 1.61
N MET A 291 5.28 -13.40 1.98
CA MET A 291 5.57 -12.04 2.47
C MET A 291 6.83 -11.44 1.84
N TYR A 292 6.89 -10.12 1.80
CA TYR A 292 8.14 -9.36 1.69
C TYR A 292 8.54 -8.85 3.07
N GLU A 293 9.74 -9.17 3.54
CA GLU A 293 10.28 -8.53 4.75
C GLU A 293 11.16 -7.35 4.35
N LEU A 294 10.92 -6.19 4.96
CA LEU A 294 11.77 -5.01 4.84
C LEU A 294 12.62 -4.88 6.10
N VAL A 295 13.91 -5.19 5.99
CA VAL A 295 14.86 -5.13 7.11
C VAL A 295 15.54 -3.75 7.11
N PRO A 296 15.34 -2.90 8.13
CA PRO A 296 16.00 -1.60 8.19
C PRO A 296 17.51 -1.77 8.31
N LEU A 297 18.27 -1.09 7.45
CA LEU A 297 19.74 -1.04 7.50
C LEU A 297 20.25 0.33 7.95
N LYS A 298 19.56 1.40 7.57
CA LYS A 298 19.94 2.78 7.93
C LYS A 298 18.71 3.67 7.97
N HIS A 299 18.65 4.59 8.94
CA HIS A 299 17.68 5.67 9.00
C HIS A 299 18.27 6.91 9.70
N LEU A 300 18.75 7.88 8.92
CA LEU A 300 19.52 9.03 9.44
C LEU A 300 18.71 9.91 10.40
N ALA A 301 17.44 10.18 10.09
CA ALA A 301 16.58 11.02 10.93
C ALA A 301 16.30 10.43 12.33
N HIS A 302 16.57 9.13 12.52
CA HIS A 302 16.41 8.42 13.78
C HIS A 302 17.75 7.89 14.32
N GLY A 303 18.88 8.30 13.73
CA GLY A 303 20.21 7.88 14.17
C GLY A 303 20.46 6.36 14.09
N PHE A 304 19.72 5.65 13.24
CA PHE A 304 19.79 4.19 13.18
C PHE A 304 20.74 3.73 12.07
N VAL A 305 21.64 2.81 12.40
CA VAL A 305 22.50 2.09 11.46
C VAL A 305 22.63 0.64 11.96
N ALA A 306 22.24 -0.32 11.14
CA ALA A 306 22.37 -1.73 11.45
C ALA A 306 23.85 -2.18 11.28
N PRO A 307 24.33 -3.16 12.07
CA PRO A 307 25.69 -3.69 11.94
C PRO A 307 26.05 -4.17 10.53
N GLU A 308 25.08 -4.72 9.80
CA GLU A 308 25.23 -5.21 8.44
C GLU A 308 25.09 -4.12 7.35
N HIS A 309 24.97 -2.84 7.72
CA HIS A 309 24.92 -1.74 6.76
C HIS A 309 26.29 -1.49 6.13
N VAL A 310 26.34 -1.45 4.80
CA VAL A 310 27.56 -1.08 4.05
C VAL A 310 27.59 0.45 3.88
N PRO A 311 28.64 1.13 4.37
CA PRO A 311 28.75 2.59 4.30
C PRO A 311 28.61 3.15 2.88
N ASP A 312 28.03 4.34 2.78
CA ASP A 312 27.82 5.03 1.50
C ASP A 312 29.13 5.33 0.75
N ALA A 313 30.26 5.41 1.47
CA ALA A 313 31.59 5.61 0.89
C ALA A 313 32.09 4.41 0.08
N ASN A 314 31.48 3.23 0.28
CA ASN A 314 31.83 2.00 -0.43
C ASN A 314 30.99 1.81 -1.70
N ALA A 315 30.18 2.80 -2.07
CA ALA A 315 29.49 2.81 -3.36
C ALA A 315 30.48 3.12 -4.48
N PHE A 316 30.41 2.36 -5.56
CA PHE A 316 31.22 2.62 -6.76
C PHE A 316 30.34 2.59 -8.01
N ASN A 317 30.90 3.16 -9.09
CA ASN A 317 30.21 3.20 -10.38
C ASN A 317 30.00 1.78 -10.91
N ASP A 318 28.75 1.38 -11.07
CA ASP A 318 28.29 0.09 -11.56
C ASP A 318 28.62 -0.17 -13.04
N ARG A 319 29.09 0.85 -13.77
CA ARG A 319 29.65 0.74 -15.13
C ARG A 319 31.17 0.55 -15.11
N ALA A 320 31.83 0.86 -13.99
CA ALA A 320 33.18 0.41 -13.73
C ALA A 320 33.07 -0.99 -13.12
N PHE A 321 33.89 -1.93 -13.57
CA PHE A 321 33.95 -3.28 -13.00
C PHE A 321 35.23 -3.39 -12.15
N PRO A 322 35.21 -2.98 -10.86
CA PRO A 322 36.41 -3.01 -10.04
C PRO A 322 36.97 -4.42 -9.92
N ALA A 323 38.25 -4.61 -10.23
CA ALA A 323 38.88 -5.94 -10.21
C ALA A 323 38.74 -6.65 -8.86
N ALA A 324 38.67 -5.90 -7.75
CA ALA A 324 38.60 -6.44 -6.38
C ALA A 324 37.30 -7.23 -6.07
N ILE A 325 36.25 -7.07 -6.87
CA ILE A 325 34.93 -7.69 -6.63
C ILE A 325 34.42 -8.52 -7.81
N MET A 326 35.10 -8.43 -8.95
CA MET A 326 34.72 -9.22 -10.12
C MET A 326 35.24 -10.64 -9.93
N PRO A 327 34.45 -11.65 -10.29
CA PRO A 327 34.95 -13.01 -10.39
C PRO A 327 36.18 -13.09 -11.30
N ASP A 328 37.16 -13.92 -10.93
CA ASP A 328 38.32 -14.20 -11.77
C ASP A 328 37.92 -14.92 -13.07
N ASP A 329 36.84 -15.71 -13.00
CA ASP A 329 36.26 -16.44 -14.12
C ASP A 329 35.48 -15.52 -15.08
N GLN A 330 35.75 -15.63 -16.38
CA GLN A 330 35.17 -14.75 -17.40
C GLN A 330 33.66 -14.97 -17.56
N ASP A 331 33.19 -16.21 -17.44
CA ASP A 331 31.76 -16.53 -17.57
C ASP A 331 30.99 -15.96 -16.37
N ALA A 332 31.49 -16.17 -15.14
CA ALA A 332 30.93 -15.60 -13.93
C ALA A 332 30.94 -14.06 -13.94
N LYS A 333 32.00 -13.45 -14.48
CA LYS A 333 32.09 -12.00 -14.70
C LYS A 333 31.02 -11.50 -15.67
N MET A 334 30.79 -12.20 -16.77
CA MET A 334 29.75 -11.86 -17.74
C MET A 334 28.35 -12.01 -17.15
N VAL A 335 28.10 -13.07 -16.37
CA VAL A 335 26.84 -13.26 -15.65
C VAL A 335 26.56 -12.09 -14.70
N LEU A 336 27.56 -11.70 -13.90
CA LEU A 336 27.43 -10.56 -12.97
C LEU A 336 27.18 -9.23 -13.71
N ALA A 337 27.90 -8.99 -14.81
CA ALA A 337 27.71 -7.79 -15.62
C ALA A 337 26.29 -7.72 -16.24
N ASN A 338 25.75 -8.86 -16.69
CA ASN A 338 24.40 -8.95 -17.19
C ASN A 338 23.36 -8.73 -16.09
N GLU A 339 23.60 -9.27 -14.89
CA GLU A 339 22.77 -9.04 -13.70
C GLU A 339 22.70 -7.54 -13.37
N TRP A 340 23.85 -6.85 -13.28
CA TRP A 340 23.92 -5.42 -13.00
C TRP A 340 23.24 -4.59 -14.08
N SER A 341 23.45 -4.94 -15.35
CA SER A 341 22.78 -4.28 -16.48
C SER A 341 21.25 -4.43 -16.39
N GLY A 342 20.76 -5.61 -16.01
CA GLY A 342 19.34 -5.86 -15.76
C GLY A 342 18.78 -5.01 -14.61
N LYS A 343 19.45 -5.04 -13.44
CA LYS A 343 19.05 -4.26 -12.26
C LYS A 343 19.07 -2.75 -12.54
N ARG A 344 20.07 -2.26 -13.28
CA ARG A 344 20.14 -0.87 -13.76
C ARG A 344 18.93 -0.50 -14.60
N LYS A 345 18.57 -1.31 -15.60
CA LYS A 345 17.40 -1.04 -16.46
C LYS A 345 16.11 -0.95 -15.65
N LEU A 346 15.94 -1.82 -14.65
CA LEU A 346 14.78 -1.78 -13.74
C LEU A 346 14.76 -0.47 -12.94
N ALA A 347 15.88 -0.10 -12.32
CA ALA A 347 15.99 1.14 -11.56
C ALA A 347 15.77 2.39 -12.44
N GLU A 348 16.40 2.46 -13.61
CA GLU A 348 16.24 3.55 -14.57
C GLU A 348 14.80 3.64 -15.10
N GLY A 349 14.11 2.50 -15.26
CA GLY A 349 12.72 2.42 -15.72
C GLY A 349 11.71 3.15 -14.82
N VAL A 350 11.97 3.17 -13.51
CA VAL A 350 11.19 3.95 -12.51
C VAL A 350 11.80 5.33 -12.22
N GLY A 351 12.81 5.73 -13.00
CA GLY A 351 13.54 6.99 -12.83
C GLY A 351 14.40 7.03 -11.57
N GLY A 352 14.89 5.89 -11.10
CA GLY A 352 15.88 5.74 -10.02
C GLY A 352 17.30 5.50 -10.52
N GLN A 353 18.20 5.19 -9.58
CA GLN A 353 19.61 4.91 -9.84
C GLN A 353 20.00 3.57 -9.25
N PHE A 354 20.83 2.81 -9.96
CA PHE A 354 21.41 1.57 -9.47
C PHE A 354 22.82 1.86 -8.95
N GLU A 355 23.10 1.41 -7.73
CA GLU A 355 24.42 1.51 -7.09
C GLU A 355 24.84 0.12 -6.62
N VAL A 356 26.14 -0.16 -6.67
CA VAL A 356 26.72 -1.36 -6.06
C VAL A 356 27.62 -0.93 -4.91
N ARG A 357 27.53 -1.64 -3.79
CA ARG A 357 28.32 -1.40 -2.58
C ARG A 357 29.07 -2.67 -2.19
N ALA A 358 30.36 -2.54 -1.94
CA ALA A 358 31.21 -3.65 -1.53
C ALA A 358 31.49 -3.61 -0.02
N VAL A 359 31.50 -4.79 0.60
CA VAL A 359 31.96 -4.97 1.99
C VAL A 359 33.49 -4.84 1.97
N GLY A 360 34.04 -3.90 2.75
CA GLY A 360 35.48 -3.63 2.82
C GLY A 360 35.79 -2.26 3.41
N ASP A 361 37.08 -1.96 3.60
CA ASP A 361 37.52 -0.61 3.97
C ASP A 361 37.14 0.38 2.87
N ALA A 362 36.62 1.54 3.25
CA ALA A 362 36.21 2.56 2.30
C ALA A 362 37.40 2.93 1.39
N PRO A 363 37.24 2.84 0.05
CA PRO A 363 38.28 3.34 -0.84
C PRO A 363 38.50 4.83 -0.54
N PRO A 364 39.75 5.32 -0.62
CA PRO A 364 40.03 6.73 -0.38
C PRO A 364 39.14 7.59 -1.29
N PRO A 365 38.61 8.72 -0.79
CA PRO A 365 37.63 9.52 -1.52
C PRO A 365 38.15 9.82 -2.93
N GLN A 366 37.42 9.37 -3.94
CA GLN A 366 37.75 9.71 -5.32
C GLN A 366 37.65 11.22 -5.47
N ALA A 367 38.71 11.82 -6.02
CA ALA A 367 38.74 13.24 -6.30
C ALA A 367 37.50 13.64 -7.10
N PRO A 368 36.85 14.76 -6.76
CA PRO A 368 35.68 15.22 -7.49
C PRO A 368 36.03 15.35 -8.98
N PRO A 369 35.12 14.96 -9.90
CA PRO A 369 35.35 15.15 -11.32
C PRO A 369 35.64 16.64 -11.57
N PRO A 370 36.56 16.97 -12.50
CA PRO A 370 36.88 18.36 -12.81
C PRO A 370 35.58 19.07 -13.19
N ALA A 371 35.30 20.18 -12.50
CA ALA A 371 34.12 20.98 -12.73
C ALA A 371 34.04 21.35 -14.21
N THR A 372 32.99 20.93 -14.89
CA THR A 372 32.66 21.42 -16.23
C THR A 372 32.41 22.92 -16.09
N VAL A 373 33.28 23.73 -16.69
CA VAL A 373 33.12 25.18 -16.75
C VAL A 373 31.92 25.47 -17.64
N ILE A 374 30.74 25.61 -17.03
CA ILE A 374 29.56 26.15 -17.70
C ILE A 374 29.75 27.67 -17.74
N ALA A 375 29.88 28.21 -18.96
CA ALA A 375 29.94 29.65 -19.17
C ALA A 375 28.67 30.33 -18.61
N PRO A 376 28.80 31.51 -17.95
CA PRO A 376 27.68 32.16 -17.29
C PRO A 376 26.65 32.62 -18.32
N THR A 377 25.41 32.15 -18.17
CA THR A 377 24.26 32.70 -18.89
C THR A 377 23.71 33.88 -18.08
N PRO A 378 23.33 35.02 -18.69
CA PRO A 378 22.93 36.21 -17.96
C PRO A 378 21.58 36.03 -17.25
N SER A 379 21.50 36.59 -16.04
CA SER A 379 20.36 36.56 -15.13
C SER A 379 19.13 37.30 -15.69
N LEU A 380 17.94 36.73 -15.48
CA LEU A 380 16.66 37.44 -15.49
C LEU A 380 15.99 37.34 -14.10
N PRO A 381 15.36 38.41 -13.59
CA PRO A 381 14.83 38.48 -12.23
C PRO A 381 13.33 38.15 -12.11
N GLY A 382 12.90 37.63 -10.96
CA GLY A 382 11.58 37.95 -10.39
C GLY A 382 10.61 36.82 -9.97
N ALA A 383 10.82 36.26 -8.77
CA ALA A 383 9.83 35.98 -7.70
C ALA A 383 8.64 34.98 -7.95
N PRO A 384 7.79 34.70 -6.94
CA PRO A 384 7.93 33.61 -5.96
C PRO A 384 6.76 32.59 -6.01
N GLY A 385 6.95 31.36 -5.53
CA GLY A 385 5.84 30.41 -5.45
C GLY A 385 6.14 29.11 -4.71
N LEU A 386 5.42 28.93 -3.60
CA LEU A 386 5.23 27.68 -2.86
C LEU A 386 4.91 26.50 -3.79
N SER A 387 5.54 25.33 -3.57
CA SER A 387 4.90 24.03 -3.80
C SER A 387 5.69 22.89 -3.15
N GLY A 388 4.94 21.94 -2.60
CA GLY A 388 5.43 20.78 -1.88
C GLY A 388 6.38 19.91 -2.69
N ARG A 389 7.44 19.46 -2.04
CA ARG A 389 8.37 18.48 -2.60
C ARG A 389 7.94 17.08 -2.18
N GLY A 390 7.50 16.33 -3.18
CA GLY A 390 7.19 14.92 -3.08
C GLY A 390 8.42 14.07 -2.75
N LEU A 391 8.21 13.11 -1.85
CA LEU A 391 9.11 11.98 -1.65
C LEU A 391 9.10 11.10 -2.92
N ARG A 392 10.25 11.02 -3.60
CA ARG A 392 10.52 10.06 -4.67
C ARG A 392 11.29 8.88 -4.08
N SER A 393 10.66 7.71 -4.00
CA SER A 393 11.27 6.46 -3.53
C SER A 393 11.99 5.74 -4.69
N ARG A 394 13.22 5.26 -4.46
CA ARG A 394 14.16 4.69 -5.46
C ARG A 394 14.86 3.44 -4.85
N VAL A 395 15.51 2.56 -5.64
CA VAL A 395 15.82 1.15 -5.25
C VAL A 395 17.26 0.73 -5.61
N PHE A 396 17.93 -0.12 -4.81
CA PHE A 396 19.37 -0.47 -4.87
C PHE A 396 19.71 -1.98 -4.73
N GLY A 397 20.25 -2.65 -5.74
CA GLY A 397 20.57 -4.08 -5.61
C GLY A 397 21.84 -4.47 -4.82
N ARG A 398 21.82 -5.60 -4.09
CA ARG A 398 22.97 -6.25 -3.42
C ARG A 398 23.21 -7.63 -4.03
N LYS A 399 24.46 -8.11 -3.99
CA LYS A 399 24.80 -9.54 -4.04
C LYS A 399 25.63 -9.90 -2.82
N GLY A 400 25.29 -11.02 -2.19
CA GLY A 400 26.09 -11.63 -1.13
C GLY A 400 27.26 -12.42 -1.71
N LEU A 401 28.45 -12.11 -1.22
CA LEU A 401 29.53 -13.05 -0.94
C LEU A 401 30.04 -12.75 0.47
#